data_AF-Q8VVW0-F1
#
_entry.id   AF-Q8VVW0-F1
#
_cell.length_a   1.000
_cell.length_b   1.000
_cell.length_c   1.000
_cell.angle_alpha   90.00
_cell.angle_beta   90.00
_cell.angle_gamma   90.00
#
_symmetry.space_group_name_H-M   'P 1'
#
loop_
_entity.id
_entity.type
_entity.pdbx_description
1 polymer ?
#
loop_
_entity_poly.entity_id
_entity_poly.type
_entity_poly.pdbx_seq_one_letter_code
_entity_poly.pdbx_strand_id
1 'polypeptide(L)'
;LNASAVIFVDQTKASITEIKADKTTAVANGKDAIKYTVKVMKNGQPVKGYDVTFLTTAGNLSKTKELTDKDGYATVNLTSNAAGKAVVSAKVSDVNSEVKASEVEFFTELSINKNVEVLGTKASGELPDVWLQYGQIKLNVNGGNDKYSWSSSNPNIASIDASSGIITLKEKGEAVIKVVSGDKQTATYTISTPKKIVSVNSGSRVNYNSASSICGKINGSLPSSIAELETLYNKWGAANNYQHYTQSSITAWTLQTSDDVKKGVTSTYDLVRENPQLNKVNIDDNNAYAVCVK
;
A
#
# COMPACT_ATOMS: atom_id res chain seq x y z
N LEU A 1 26.10 -11.79 -2.89
CA LEU A 1 26.71 -13.00 -2.29
C LEU A 1 26.74 -12.82 -0.78
N ASN A 2 25.87 -13.51 -0.04
CA ASN A 2 26.07 -13.68 1.40
C ASN A 2 27.02 -14.85 1.56
N ALA A 3 28.32 -14.57 1.69
CA ALA A 3 29.28 -15.62 2.02
C ALA A 3 28.96 -16.15 3.42
N SER A 4 28.83 -17.47 3.55
CA SER A 4 28.81 -18.10 4.87
C SER A 4 30.12 -17.80 5.59
N ALA A 5 30.07 -17.54 6.89
CA ALA A 5 31.28 -17.37 7.68
C ALA A 5 32.16 -18.62 7.54
N VAL A 6 33.42 -18.42 7.14
CA VAL A 6 34.42 -19.50 7.14
C VAL A 6 34.97 -19.57 8.56
N ILE A 7 34.75 -20.71 9.22
CA ILE A 7 35.15 -20.92 10.61
C ILE A 7 36.38 -21.83 10.63
N PHE A 8 37.52 -21.30 11.07
CA PHE A 8 38.73 -22.08 11.33
C PHE A 8 38.81 -22.37 12.82
N VAL A 9 38.69 -23.65 13.21
CA VAL A 9 38.72 -24.09 14.60
C VAL A 9 39.59 -25.32 14.77
N ASP A 10 40.29 -25.38 15.91
CA ASP A 10 40.98 -26.58 16.37
C ASP A 10 39.95 -27.64 16.78
N GLN A 11 39.80 -28.67 15.96
CA GLN A 11 38.81 -29.74 16.18
C GLN A 11 39.25 -30.79 17.20
N THR A 12 40.44 -30.71 17.78
CA THR A 12 40.83 -31.61 18.89
C THR A 12 39.99 -31.32 20.15
N LYS A 13 39.46 -30.10 20.26
CA LYS A 13 38.47 -29.67 21.26
C LYS A 13 37.09 -29.59 20.63
N ALA A 14 36.06 -29.62 21.48
CA ALA A 14 34.71 -29.33 21.01
C ALA A 14 34.67 -27.90 20.46
N SER A 15 34.22 -27.74 19.23
CA SER A 15 34.24 -26.48 18.52
C SER A 15 32.96 -26.29 17.71
N ILE A 16 32.53 -25.04 17.57
CA ILE A 16 31.41 -24.69 16.70
C ILE A 16 31.93 -24.69 15.26
N THR A 17 31.38 -25.56 14.42
CA THR A 17 31.74 -25.63 12.99
C THR A 17 30.72 -24.93 12.10
N GLU A 18 29.54 -24.61 12.65
CA GLU A 18 28.45 -24.02 11.90
C GLU A 18 27.54 -23.21 12.83
N ILE A 19 27.11 -22.03 12.37
CA ILE A 19 26.03 -21.26 12.95
C ILE A 19 25.20 -20.66 11.80
N LYS A 20 23.91 -20.99 11.74
CA LYS A 20 23.00 -20.56 10.66
C LYS A 20 21.69 -20.03 11.21
N ALA A 21 21.21 -18.95 10.61
CA ALA A 21 19.83 -18.49 10.74
C ALA A 21 18.96 -19.09 9.63
N ASP A 22 17.70 -19.41 9.93
CA ASP A 22 16.73 -19.89 8.94
C ASP A 22 16.25 -18.79 7.98
N LYS A 23 16.26 -17.53 8.45
CA LYS A 23 15.98 -16.33 7.66
C LYS A 23 16.83 -15.15 8.15
N THR A 24 16.95 -14.14 7.31
CA THR A 24 17.77 -12.95 7.57
C THR A 24 16.98 -11.71 7.94
N THR A 25 15.64 -11.78 7.87
CA THR A 25 14.74 -10.69 8.21
C THR A 25 13.57 -11.19 9.05
N ALA A 26 13.05 -10.35 9.95
CA ALA A 26 11.88 -10.64 10.76
C ALA A 26 11.14 -9.35 11.14
N VAL A 27 9.88 -9.48 11.57
CA VAL A 27 9.08 -8.35 12.06
C VAL A 27 9.42 -8.04 13.52
N ALA A 28 9.63 -6.77 13.83
CA ALA A 28 9.92 -6.27 15.17
C ALA A 28 8.68 -6.24 16.10
N ASN A 29 7.92 -7.34 16.18
CA ASN A 29 6.67 -7.43 16.94
C ASN A 29 6.76 -8.32 18.20
N GLY A 30 7.99 -8.71 18.59
CA GLY A 30 8.27 -9.58 19.73
C GLY A 30 7.87 -11.05 19.54
N LYS A 31 7.29 -11.41 18.38
CA LYS A 31 6.75 -12.75 18.10
C LYS A 31 7.41 -13.41 16.90
N ASP A 32 7.70 -12.65 15.84
CA ASP A 32 8.35 -13.18 14.66
C ASP A 32 9.81 -13.54 14.98
N ALA A 33 10.11 -14.83 14.91
CA ALA A 33 11.36 -15.39 15.41
C ALA A 33 12.29 -15.78 14.27
N ILE A 34 13.57 -15.48 14.43
CA ILE A 34 14.65 -16.03 13.62
C ILE A 34 15.24 -17.21 14.39
N LYS A 35 15.22 -18.41 13.79
CA LYS A 35 15.76 -19.62 14.40
C LYS A 35 17.23 -19.76 14.04
N TYR A 36 18.07 -19.80 15.07
CA TYR A 36 19.49 -20.11 14.94
C TYR A 36 19.75 -21.58 15.23
N THR A 37 20.58 -22.21 14.40
CA THR A 37 21.06 -23.59 14.57
C THR A 37 22.58 -23.58 14.58
N VAL A 38 23.16 -24.11 15.66
CA VAL A 38 24.61 -24.27 15.85
C VAL A 38 24.97 -25.75 15.75
N LYS A 39 26.10 -26.08 15.13
CA LYS A 39 26.68 -27.43 15.12
C LYS A 39 28.00 -27.46 15.88
N VAL A 40 28.12 -28.40 16.80
CA VAL A 40 29.35 -28.65 17.57
C VAL A 40 29.96 -29.98 17.17
N MET A 41 31.25 -29.95 16.85
CA MET A 41 32.04 -31.12 16.46
C MET A 41 33.28 -31.23 17.34
N LYS A 42 33.73 -32.46 17.58
CA LYS A 42 35.02 -32.79 18.21
C LYS A 42 35.61 -34.01 17.52
N ASN A 43 36.87 -33.96 17.12
CA ASN A 43 37.57 -35.02 16.39
C ASN A 43 36.80 -35.50 15.15
N GLY A 44 36.17 -34.57 14.42
CA GLY A 44 35.35 -34.87 13.24
C GLY A 44 34.00 -35.55 13.53
N GLN A 45 33.58 -35.70 14.78
CA GLN A 45 32.31 -36.32 15.18
C GLN A 45 31.37 -35.31 15.87
N PRO A 46 30.04 -35.44 15.71
CA PRO A 46 29.08 -34.61 16.44
C PRO A 46 29.11 -34.94 17.94
N VAL A 47 28.93 -33.91 18.77
CA VAL A 47 28.99 -34.06 20.24
C VAL A 47 27.63 -33.81 20.85
N LYS A 48 27.07 -34.79 21.56
CA LYS A 48 25.81 -34.67 22.31
C LYS A 48 26.03 -34.11 23.71
N GLY A 49 25.04 -33.34 24.20
CA GLY A 49 24.97 -32.88 25.59
C GLY A 49 26.00 -31.80 25.91
N TYR A 50 26.50 -31.11 24.90
CA TYR A 50 27.52 -30.07 25.05
C TYR A 50 26.86 -28.70 25.25
N ASP A 51 27.31 -27.93 26.24
CA ASP A 51 26.75 -26.60 26.57
C ASP A 51 27.22 -25.55 25.55
N VAL A 52 26.25 -25.00 24.82
CA VAL A 52 26.42 -23.88 23.90
C VAL A 52 25.82 -22.64 24.53
N THR A 53 26.65 -21.62 24.78
CA THR A 53 26.21 -20.30 25.23
C THR A 53 25.99 -19.39 24.03
N PHE A 54 24.82 -18.77 23.95
CA PHE A 54 24.42 -17.83 22.91
C PHE A 54 24.40 -16.40 23.45
N LEU A 55 24.84 -15.47 22.62
CA LEU A 55 24.79 -14.03 22.87
C LEU A 55 24.16 -13.33 21.66
N THR A 56 23.64 -12.13 21.88
CA THR A 56 23.12 -11.28 20.81
C THR A 56 23.50 -9.82 21.06
N THR A 57 23.70 -9.06 19.98
CA THR A 57 23.90 -7.61 20.06
C THR A 57 22.60 -6.83 20.29
N ALA A 58 21.45 -7.41 19.92
CA ALA A 58 20.12 -6.81 20.05
C ALA A 58 19.02 -7.90 20.07
N GLY A 59 17.82 -7.55 20.53
CA GLY A 59 16.69 -8.47 20.63
C GLY A 59 16.80 -9.41 21.83
N ASN A 60 15.95 -10.45 21.85
CA ASN A 60 15.80 -11.39 22.96
C ASN A 60 15.95 -12.82 22.45
N LEU A 61 16.91 -13.55 23.03
CA LEU A 61 17.06 -14.98 22.79
C LEU A 61 16.05 -15.76 23.63
N SER A 62 15.47 -16.83 23.09
CA SER A 62 14.58 -17.73 23.83
C SER A 62 15.29 -18.41 25.00
N LYS A 63 16.60 -18.65 24.85
CA LYS A 63 17.51 -19.17 25.87
C LYS A 63 18.91 -18.63 25.62
N THR A 64 19.67 -18.38 26.67
CA THR A 64 21.10 -18.00 26.57
C THR A 64 22.04 -19.20 26.58
N LYS A 65 21.52 -20.40 26.90
CA LYS A 65 22.24 -21.67 26.87
C LYS A 65 21.35 -22.79 26.36
N GLU A 66 21.93 -23.72 25.61
CA GLU A 66 21.25 -24.93 25.16
C GLU A 66 22.26 -26.08 25.04
N LEU A 67 21.80 -27.31 25.29
CA LEU A 67 22.61 -28.51 25.10
C LEU A 67 22.49 -29.01 23.67
N THR A 68 23.59 -29.49 23.10
CA THR A 68 23.54 -30.15 21.80
C THR A 68 22.79 -31.49 21.85
N ASP A 69 22.07 -31.80 20.79
CA ASP A 69 21.39 -33.08 20.60
C ASP A 69 22.36 -34.20 20.15
N LYS A 70 21.81 -35.38 19.82
CA LYS A 70 22.61 -36.54 19.37
C LYS A 70 23.40 -36.29 18.08
N ASP A 71 22.98 -35.33 17.26
CA ASP A 71 23.59 -34.98 15.98
C ASP A 71 24.50 -33.75 16.10
N GLY A 72 24.71 -33.27 17.33
CA GLY A 72 25.60 -32.15 17.65
C GLY A 72 24.96 -30.79 17.46
N TYR A 73 23.63 -30.70 17.35
CA TYR A 73 22.93 -29.44 17.09
C TYR A 73 22.34 -28.83 18.36
N ALA A 74 22.47 -27.51 18.49
CA ALA A 74 21.76 -26.70 19.49
C ALA A 74 20.98 -25.58 18.77
N THR A 75 19.77 -25.28 19.23
CA THR A 75 18.90 -24.29 18.57
C THR A 75 18.31 -23.29 19.54
N VAL A 76 18.27 -22.02 19.13
CA VAL A 76 17.63 -20.92 19.86
C VAL A 76 16.85 -20.03 18.90
N ASN A 77 15.83 -19.35 19.40
CA ASN A 77 15.09 -18.34 18.65
C ASN A 77 15.50 -16.94 19.10
N LEU A 78 15.58 -15.99 18.16
CA LEU A 78 15.75 -14.57 18.41
C LEU A 78 14.48 -13.81 18.00
N THR A 79 13.94 -12.97 18.90
CA THR A 79 12.85 -12.02 18.60
C THR A 79 13.25 -10.59 18.96
N SER A 80 12.53 -9.59 18.46
CA SER A 80 12.75 -8.19 18.83
C SER A 80 11.43 -7.40 18.82
N ASN A 81 11.30 -6.40 19.71
CA ASN A 81 10.24 -5.38 19.69
C ASN A 81 10.71 -4.07 19.04
N ALA A 82 11.98 -3.99 18.66
CA ALA A 82 12.58 -2.82 18.03
C ALA A 82 13.17 -3.22 16.68
N ALA A 83 12.96 -2.36 15.68
CA ALA A 83 13.63 -2.51 14.40
C ALA A 83 15.14 -2.28 14.56
N GLY A 84 15.94 -2.96 13.75
CA GLY A 84 17.38 -2.84 13.74
C GLY A 84 18.10 -4.15 13.47
N LYS A 85 19.42 -4.02 13.30
CA LYS A 85 20.33 -5.13 13.00
C LYS A 85 20.71 -5.88 14.28
N ALA A 86 20.81 -7.20 14.15
CA ALA A 86 21.24 -8.08 15.22
C ALA A 86 22.27 -9.09 14.71
N VAL A 87 23.26 -9.39 15.55
CA VAL A 87 24.23 -10.45 15.33
C VAL A 87 24.14 -11.40 16.52
N VAL A 88 23.82 -12.67 16.25
CA VAL A 88 23.94 -13.75 17.23
C VAL A 88 25.34 -14.33 17.17
N SER A 89 25.94 -14.53 18.33
CA SER A 89 27.18 -15.31 18.48
C SER A 89 26.95 -16.48 19.42
N ALA A 90 27.79 -17.50 19.28
CA ALA A 90 27.77 -18.66 20.14
C ALA A 90 29.19 -19.07 20.53
N LYS A 91 29.33 -19.66 21.72
CA LYS A 91 30.57 -20.26 22.21
C LYS A 91 30.30 -21.55 22.97
N VAL A 92 31.31 -22.40 23.03
CA VAL A 92 31.30 -23.70 23.70
C VAL A 92 32.22 -23.64 24.93
N SER A 93 31.89 -24.37 25.99
CA SER A 93 32.55 -24.23 27.30
C SER A 93 34.08 -24.38 27.29
N ASP A 94 34.62 -25.29 26.47
CA ASP A 94 36.07 -25.54 26.40
C ASP A 94 36.83 -24.49 25.55
N VAL A 95 36.11 -23.62 24.83
CA VAL A 95 36.68 -22.67 23.87
C VAL A 95 36.02 -21.29 24.02
N ASN A 96 36.75 -20.34 24.60
CA ASN A 96 36.25 -18.98 24.87
C ASN A 96 36.14 -18.08 23.63
N SER A 97 36.43 -18.56 22.42
CA SER A 97 36.24 -17.79 21.20
C SER A 97 34.79 -17.88 20.72
N GLU A 98 34.16 -16.73 20.52
CA GLU A 98 32.82 -16.65 19.95
C GLU A 98 32.85 -16.83 18.42
N VAL A 99 31.93 -17.65 17.92
CA VAL A 99 31.61 -17.73 16.50
C VAL A 99 30.38 -16.88 16.22
N LYS A 100 30.52 -15.90 15.32
CA LYS A 100 29.43 -15.00 14.92
C LYS A 100 28.66 -15.54 13.73
N ALA A 101 27.34 -15.44 13.79
CA ALA A 101 26.48 -15.66 12.63
C ALA A 101 26.54 -14.47 11.66
N SER A 102 25.95 -14.65 10.47
CA SER A 102 25.62 -13.53 9.60
C SER A 102 24.63 -12.58 10.29
N GLU A 103 24.77 -11.29 9.99
CA GLU A 103 23.84 -10.25 10.46
C GLU A 103 22.42 -10.51 9.93
N VAL A 104 21.43 -10.26 10.80
CA VAL A 104 20.01 -10.27 10.46
C VAL A 104 19.39 -8.93 10.84
N GLU A 105 18.22 -8.62 10.30
CA GLU A 105 17.56 -7.32 10.51
C GLU A 105 16.09 -7.49 10.87
N PHE A 106 15.66 -6.82 11.94
CA PHE A 106 14.26 -6.69 12.29
C PHE A 106 13.70 -5.40 11.70
N PHE A 107 12.55 -5.48 11.04
CA PHE A 107 11.88 -4.33 10.45
C PHE A 107 10.58 -4.02 11.20
N THR A 108 10.20 -2.75 11.23
CA THR A 108 8.90 -2.31 11.76
C THR A 108 7.77 -3.04 11.03
N GLU A 109 6.67 -3.30 11.73
CA GLU A 109 5.49 -3.93 11.13
C GLU A 109 4.92 -3.07 9.98
N LEU A 110 4.71 -3.70 8.82
CA LEU A 110 4.15 -3.05 7.64
C LEU A 110 2.66 -2.75 7.89
N SER A 111 2.29 -1.48 7.74
CA SER A 111 0.93 -1.01 7.94
C SER A 111 0.53 0.03 6.91
N ILE A 112 -0.78 0.10 6.61
CA ILE A 112 -1.37 1.13 5.75
C ILE A 112 -2.26 2.01 6.63
N ASN A 113 -2.07 3.33 6.55
CA ASN A 113 -2.97 4.28 7.20
C ASN A 113 -4.38 4.19 6.59
N LYS A 114 -5.41 4.31 7.43
CA LYS A 114 -6.80 4.36 6.96
C LYS A 114 -7.05 5.55 6.03
N ASN A 115 -6.39 6.67 6.29
CA ASN A 115 -6.49 7.88 5.49
C ASN A 115 -5.63 7.78 4.23
N VAL A 116 -6.13 8.40 3.17
CA VAL A 116 -5.50 8.49 1.85
C VAL A 116 -5.23 9.95 1.52
N GLU A 117 -4.21 10.21 0.72
CA GLU A 117 -4.01 11.52 0.10
C GLU A 117 -4.77 11.57 -1.22
N VAL A 118 -5.64 12.56 -1.40
CA VAL A 118 -6.26 12.85 -2.69
C VAL A 118 -5.31 13.73 -3.51
N LEU A 119 -4.84 13.25 -4.67
CA LEU A 119 -3.74 13.91 -5.37
C LEU A 119 -4.09 15.31 -5.90
N GLY A 120 -5.34 15.55 -6.26
CA GLY A 120 -5.79 16.83 -6.81
C GLY A 120 -5.88 17.96 -5.78
N THR A 121 -6.10 17.64 -4.50
CA THR A 121 -6.20 18.64 -3.41
C THR A 121 -5.03 18.58 -2.44
N LYS A 122 -4.26 17.49 -2.43
CA LYS A 122 -3.26 17.14 -1.40
C LYS A 122 -3.85 16.98 0.01
N ALA A 123 -5.18 16.93 0.12
CA ALA A 123 -5.84 16.68 1.39
C ALA A 123 -5.66 15.23 1.80
N SER A 124 -5.46 15.02 3.11
CA SER A 124 -5.42 13.69 3.73
C SER A 124 -6.69 13.46 4.53
N GLY A 125 -7.33 12.31 4.33
CA GLY A 125 -8.58 11.95 5.00
C GLY A 125 -9.09 10.57 4.58
N GLU A 126 -10.28 10.21 5.02
CA GLU A 126 -10.93 8.98 4.52
C GLU A 126 -11.18 9.10 3.00
N LEU A 127 -11.13 7.96 2.30
CA LEU A 127 -11.42 7.90 0.87
C LEU A 127 -12.85 8.45 0.61
N PRO A 128 -13.01 9.46 -0.27
CA PRO A 128 -14.33 9.99 -0.59
C PRO A 128 -15.31 8.89 -1.05
N ASP A 129 -16.54 8.94 -0.55
CA ASP A 129 -17.64 8.02 -0.92
C ASP A 129 -18.35 8.39 -2.23
N VAL A 130 -17.95 9.50 -2.86
CA VAL A 130 -18.34 9.94 -4.19
C VAL A 130 -17.07 10.12 -4.99
N TRP A 131 -16.91 9.38 -6.08
CA TRP A 131 -15.69 9.37 -6.87
C TRP A 131 -15.81 10.26 -8.09
N LEU A 132 -14.75 11.01 -8.37
CA LEU A 132 -14.47 11.46 -9.73
C LEU A 132 -13.83 10.26 -10.46
N GLN A 133 -14.39 9.83 -11.59
CA GLN A 133 -13.81 8.77 -12.38
C GLN A 133 -12.37 9.16 -12.77
N TYR A 134 -11.43 8.24 -12.68
CA TYR A 134 -10.00 8.49 -12.84
C TYR A 134 -9.37 9.46 -11.82
N GLY A 135 -10.10 9.82 -10.77
CA GLY A 135 -9.53 10.44 -9.58
C GLY A 135 -8.41 9.57 -9.01
N GLN A 136 -7.33 10.23 -8.58
CA GLN A 136 -6.12 9.56 -8.12
C GLN A 136 -5.88 9.81 -6.63
N ILE A 137 -5.50 8.76 -5.92
CA ILE A 137 -5.16 8.79 -4.50
C ILE A 137 -3.80 8.12 -4.25
N LYS A 138 -3.21 8.41 -3.10
CA LYS A 138 -2.02 7.72 -2.60
C LYS A 138 -2.28 7.18 -1.20
N LEU A 139 -1.85 5.94 -0.96
CA LEU A 139 -1.87 5.34 0.38
C LEU A 139 -0.63 5.78 1.16
N ASN A 140 -0.80 6.01 2.45
CA ASN A 140 0.32 6.22 3.36
C ASN A 140 0.69 4.87 4.00
N VAL A 141 1.86 4.36 3.65
CA VAL A 141 2.39 3.07 4.12
C VAL A 141 3.59 3.31 5.02
N ASN A 142 3.63 2.58 6.13
CA ASN A 142 4.69 2.67 7.12
C ASN A 142 5.23 1.27 7.43
N GLY A 143 6.53 1.19 7.72
CA GLY A 143 7.17 -0.05 8.14
C GLY A 143 7.64 -0.93 6.99
N GLY A 144 8.08 -2.14 7.32
CA GLY A 144 8.93 -2.92 6.43
C GLY A 144 10.28 -2.23 6.21
N ASN A 145 10.85 -2.44 5.03
CA ASN A 145 12.14 -1.88 4.61
C ASN A 145 12.03 -0.72 3.60
N ASP A 146 10.88 -0.05 3.55
CA ASP A 146 10.58 1.06 2.63
C ASP A 146 10.70 0.77 1.13
N LYS A 147 10.78 -0.52 0.75
CA LYS A 147 10.76 -0.97 -0.64
C LYS A 147 9.46 -1.69 -0.93
N TYR A 148 8.54 -1.02 -1.58
CA TYR A 148 7.19 -1.52 -1.77
C TYR A 148 6.93 -2.03 -3.18
N SER A 149 6.20 -3.13 -3.27
CA SER A 149 5.61 -3.66 -4.48
C SER A 149 4.10 -3.72 -4.32
N TRP A 150 3.39 -3.35 -5.37
CA TRP A 150 1.96 -3.07 -5.31
C TRP A 150 1.17 -3.94 -6.27
N SER A 151 -0.06 -4.27 -5.89
CA SER A 151 -1.02 -4.95 -6.76
C SER A 151 -2.46 -4.57 -6.41
N SER A 152 -3.34 -4.67 -7.39
CA SER A 152 -4.79 -4.52 -7.20
C SER A 152 -5.48 -5.84 -7.50
N SER A 153 -6.44 -6.24 -6.66
CA SER A 153 -7.28 -7.40 -6.92
C SER A 153 -8.21 -7.22 -8.12
N ASN A 154 -8.55 -5.98 -8.48
CA ASN A 154 -9.36 -5.66 -9.65
C ASN A 154 -8.96 -4.31 -10.29
N PRO A 155 -8.01 -4.32 -11.25
CA PRO A 155 -7.54 -3.11 -11.94
C PRO A 155 -8.59 -2.37 -12.78
N ASN A 156 -9.76 -2.97 -13.02
CA ASN A 156 -10.89 -2.32 -13.70
C ASN A 156 -11.68 -1.43 -12.75
N ILE A 157 -11.66 -1.70 -11.44
CA ILE A 157 -12.28 -0.87 -10.41
C ILE A 157 -11.28 0.15 -9.91
N ALA A 158 -10.08 -0.29 -9.55
CA ALA A 158 -8.99 0.58 -9.13
C ALA A 158 -7.66 -0.02 -9.57
N SER A 159 -6.91 0.68 -10.42
CA SER A 159 -5.54 0.28 -10.78
C SER A 159 -4.53 0.99 -9.90
N ILE A 160 -3.37 0.38 -9.70
CA ILE A 160 -2.24 1.00 -9.02
C ILE A 160 -1.01 0.98 -9.93
N ASP A 161 -0.35 2.12 -10.04
CA ASP A 161 0.94 2.21 -10.71
C ASP A 161 2.03 1.65 -9.79
N ALA A 162 2.74 0.62 -10.26
CA ALA A 162 3.68 -0.14 -9.44
C ALA A 162 4.91 0.67 -9.01
N SER A 163 5.26 1.72 -9.74
CA SER A 163 6.46 2.54 -9.48
C SER A 163 6.17 3.70 -8.53
N SER A 164 5.04 4.37 -8.71
CA SER A 164 4.66 5.56 -7.93
C SER A 164 3.75 5.25 -6.73
N GLY A 165 3.08 4.08 -6.74
CA GLY A 165 2.05 3.74 -5.75
C GLY A 165 0.77 4.57 -5.89
N ILE A 166 0.59 5.26 -7.03
CA ILE A 166 -0.62 6.05 -7.31
C ILE A 166 -1.75 5.11 -7.71
N ILE A 167 -2.88 5.24 -7.03
CA ILE A 167 -4.11 4.50 -7.34
C ILE A 167 -5.00 5.38 -8.21
N THR A 168 -5.56 4.81 -9.28
CA THR A 168 -6.57 5.43 -10.14
C THR A 168 -7.88 4.68 -10.00
N LEU A 169 -8.94 5.37 -9.57
CA LEU A 169 -10.29 4.83 -9.43
C LEU A 169 -11.00 4.87 -10.79
N LYS A 170 -11.65 3.81 -11.24
CA LYS A 170 -12.16 3.69 -12.61
C LYS A 170 -13.64 3.36 -12.70
N GLU A 171 -14.09 2.39 -11.93
CA GLU A 171 -15.47 1.91 -11.97
C GLU A 171 -16.01 1.72 -10.57
N LYS A 172 -17.32 1.84 -10.42
CA LYS A 172 -18.00 1.60 -9.13
C LYS A 172 -17.90 0.12 -8.76
N GLY A 173 -17.30 -0.15 -7.60
CA GLY A 173 -17.18 -1.50 -7.05
C GLY A 173 -16.11 -1.57 -5.95
N GLU A 174 -15.83 -2.78 -5.49
CA GLU A 174 -14.82 -3.04 -4.48
C GLU A 174 -13.52 -3.57 -5.09
N ALA A 175 -12.37 -3.09 -4.59
CA ALA A 175 -11.06 -3.63 -4.93
C ALA A 175 -10.16 -3.63 -3.69
N VAL A 176 -9.19 -4.54 -3.65
CA VAL A 176 -8.19 -4.62 -2.58
C VAL A 176 -6.84 -4.27 -3.17
N ILE A 177 -6.20 -3.25 -2.60
CA ILE A 177 -4.82 -2.88 -2.90
C ILE A 177 -3.93 -3.62 -1.91
N LYS A 178 -3.01 -4.43 -2.43
CA LYS A 178 -2.02 -5.17 -1.64
C LYS A 178 -0.66 -4.51 -1.82
N VAL A 179 0.02 -4.25 -0.71
CA VAL A 179 1.42 -3.83 -0.66
C VAL A 179 2.26 -4.94 -0.05
N VAL A 180 3.40 -5.23 -0.67
CA VAL A 180 4.41 -6.16 -0.17
C VAL A 180 5.73 -5.42 -0.06
N SER A 181 6.32 -5.41 1.14
CA SER A 181 7.63 -4.82 1.37
C SER A 181 8.75 -5.77 0.94
N GLY A 182 9.95 -5.25 0.67
CA GLY A 182 11.09 -6.05 0.20
C GLY A 182 11.61 -7.06 1.24
N ASP A 183 11.32 -6.82 2.53
CA ASP A 183 11.53 -7.75 3.64
C ASP A 183 10.39 -8.78 3.80
N LYS A 184 9.48 -8.83 2.81
CA LYS A 184 8.41 -9.83 2.60
C LYS A 184 7.21 -9.70 3.54
N GLN A 185 7.01 -8.55 4.17
CA GLN A 185 5.76 -8.27 4.87
C GLN A 185 4.65 -7.91 3.87
N THR A 186 3.39 -8.08 4.26
CA THR A 186 2.23 -7.80 3.43
C THR A 186 1.21 -7.00 4.22
N ALA A 187 0.64 -5.95 3.60
CA ALA A 187 -0.52 -5.25 4.11
C ALA A 187 -1.54 -5.01 2.98
N THR A 188 -2.80 -4.76 3.33
CA THR A 188 -3.89 -4.59 2.37
C THR A 188 -4.79 -3.42 2.73
N TYR A 189 -5.31 -2.73 1.72
CA TYR A 189 -6.29 -1.66 1.85
C TYR A 189 -7.51 -1.97 0.98
N THR A 190 -8.70 -1.98 1.57
CA THR A 190 -9.95 -2.22 0.83
C THR A 190 -10.54 -0.91 0.36
N ILE A 191 -10.58 -0.72 -0.95
CA ILE A 191 -11.35 0.32 -1.61
C ILE A 191 -12.80 -0.16 -1.63
N SER A 192 -13.63 0.41 -0.76
CA SER A 192 -15.06 0.10 -0.68
C SER A 192 -15.83 0.67 -1.88
N THR A 193 -16.97 0.05 -2.21
CA THR A 193 -17.85 0.54 -3.27
C THR A 193 -18.34 1.96 -2.97
N PRO A 194 -18.17 2.94 -3.88
CA PRO A 194 -18.63 4.31 -3.65
C PRO A 194 -20.15 4.38 -3.76
N LYS A 195 -20.75 5.38 -3.11
CA LYS A 195 -22.17 5.69 -3.30
C LYS A 195 -22.43 6.14 -4.73
N LYS A 196 -21.56 7.00 -5.27
CA LYS A 196 -21.67 7.56 -6.62
C LYS A 196 -20.33 7.63 -7.32
N ILE A 197 -20.32 7.53 -8.64
CA ILE A 197 -19.19 7.83 -9.50
C ILE A 197 -19.62 8.89 -10.54
N VAL A 198 -18.79 9.90 -10.72
CA VAL A 198 -18.99 10.99 -11.67
C VAL A 198 -18.01 10.82 -12.83
N SER A 199 -18.53 10.59 -14.02
CA SER A 199 -17.78 10.41 -15.26
C SER A 199 -17.93 11.64 -16.15
N VAL A 200 -16.90 11.96 -16.94
CA VAL A 200 -16.93 13.06 -17.91
C VAL A 200 -16.77 12.47 -19.29
N ASN A 201 -17.76 12.67 -20.17
CA ASN A 201 -17.57 12.41 -21.59
C ASN A 201 -16.80 13.58 -22.22
N SER A 202 -15.50 13.36 -22.42
CA SER A 202 -14.52 14.40 -22.75
C SER A 202 -14.32 14.66 -24.25
N GLY A 203 -15.09 14.00 -25.12
CA GLY A 203 -14.92 14.08 -26.58
C GLY A 203 -15.26 15.47 -27.17
N SER A 204 -16.38 16.06 -26.73
CA SER A 204 -16.79 17.41 -27.13
C SER A 204 -17.89 17.96 -26.21
N ARG A 205 -18.12 19.28 -26.26
CA ARG A 205 -19.32 19.88 -25.66
C ARG A 205 -20.53 19.53 -26.53
N VAL A 206 -21.67 19.31 -25.88
CA VAL A 206 -22.94 18.91 -26.48
C VAL A 206 -24.09 19.68 -25.84
N ASN A 207 -25.24 19.71 -26.53
CA ASN A 207 -26.47 20.26 -25.98
C ASN A 207 -27.04 19.38 -24.85
N TYR A 208 -28.00 19.92 -24.10
CA TYR A 208 -28.53 19.29 -22.88
C TYR A 208 -29.17 17.93 -23.16
N ASN A 209 -30.00 17.82 -24.22
CA ASN A 209 -30.71 16.59 -24.56
C ASN A 209 -29.74 15.47 -24.95
N SER A 210 -28.68 15.81 -25.70
CA SER A 210 -27.61 14.87 -26.04
C SER A 210 -26.85 14.42 -24.79
N ALA A 211 -26.54 15.34 -23.88
CA ALA A 211 -25.89 15.00 -22.62
C ALA A 211 -26.74 14.05 -21.75
N SER A 212 -28.04 14.35 -21.62
CA SER A 212 -29.00 13.50 -20.91
C SER A 212 -29.08 12.09 -21.54
N SER A 213 -29.15 12.00 -22.87
CA SER A 213 -29.13 10.73 -23.60
C SER A 213 -27.84 9.93 -23.37
N ILE A 214 -26.69 10.60 -23.39
CA ILE A 214 -25.38 9.98 -23.11
C ILE A 214 -25.36 9.38 -21.69
N CYS A 215 -25.81 10.13 -20.68
CA CYS A 215 -25.85 9.63 -19.32
C CYS A 215 -26.86 8.49 -19.13
N GLY A 216 -28.02 8.56 -19.81
CA GLY A 216 -29.01 7.49 -19.79
C GLY A 216 -28.46 6.16 -20.34
N LYS A 217 -27.61 6.18 -21.36
CA LYS A 217 -27.01 4.97 -21.96
C LYS A 217 -26.08 4.20 -21.01
N ILE A 218 -25.54 4.85 -19.98
CA ILE A 218 -24.69 4.21 -18.97
C ILE A 218 -25.43 3.94 -17.66
N ASN A 219 -26.77 3.98 -17.69
CA ASN A 219 -27.65 3.90 -16.52
C ASN A 219 -27.32 4.95 -15.45
N GLY A 220 -26.92 6.14 -15.88
CA GLY A 220 -26.67 7.29 -15.02
C GLY A 220 -27.64 8.44 -15.32
N SER A 221 -27.41 9.57 -14.67
CA SER A 221 -28.14 10.82 -14.91
C SER A 221 -27.18 11.99 -15.04
N LEU A 222 -27.70 13.13 -15.53
CA LEU A 222 -27.03 14.39 -15.28
C LEU A 222 -26.98 14.67 -13.76
N PRO A 223 -25.99 15.42 -13.28
CA PRO A 223 -25.92 15.90 -11.90
C PRO A 223 -27.21 16.59 -11.48
N SER A 224 -27.70 16.29 -10.29
CA SER A 224 -28.99 16.78 -9.80
C SER A 224 -28.98 18.27 -9.51
N SER A 225 -27.82 18.84 -9.21
CA SER A 225 -27.66 20.25 -8.87
C SER A 225 -26.21 20.69 -8.94
N ILE A 226 -25.98 22.01 -8.88
CA ILE A 226 -24.65 22.58 -8.69
C ILE A 226 -24.01 22.08 -7.38
N ALA A 227 -24.78 21.99 -6.29
CA ALA A 227 -24.27 21.56 -4.99
C ALA A 227 -23.69 20.14 -5.00
N GLU A 228 -24.22 19.24 -5.83
CA GLU A 228 -23.66 17.90 -6.02
C GLU A 228 -22.25 17.97 -6.64
N LEU A 229 -22.06 18.84 -7.63
CA LEU A 229 -20.77 19.05 -8.31
C LEU A 229 -19.78 19.84 -7.45
N GLU A 230 -20.25 20.82 -6.66
CA GLU A 230 -19.42 21.52 -5.67
C GLU A 230 -18.90 20.55 -4.59
N THR A 231 -19.75 19.63 -4.12
CA THR A 231 -19.33 18.60 -3.16
C THR A 231 -18.26 17.68 -3.77
N LEU A 232 -18.41 17.32 -5.05
CA LEU A 232 -17.39 16.55 -5.78
C LEU A 232 -16.08 17.35 -5.88
N TYR A 233 -16.15 18.61 -6.29
CA TYR A 233 -14.98 19.47 -6.42
C TYR A 233 -14.27 19.68 -5.07
N ASN A 234 -15.00 19.90 -3.97
CA ASN A 234 -14.39 20.05 -2.64
C ASN A 234 -13.61 18.79 -2.20
N LYS A 235 -14.03 17.61 -2.66
CA LYS A 235 -13.36 16.33 -2.38
C LYS A 235 -12.15 16.10 -3.27
N TRP A 236 -12.26 16.39 -4.57
CA TRP A 236 -11.28 15.99 -5.59
C TRP A 236 -10.46 17.15 -6.16
N GLY A 237 -10.84 18.39 -5.92
CA GLY A 237 -10.27 19.58 -6.55
C GLY A 237 -10.55 19.63 -8.05
N ALA A 238 -9.79 20.47 -8.75
CA ALA A 238 -9.88 20.63 -10.18
C ALA A 238 -9.58 19.32 -10.92
N ALA A 239 -10.48 18.91 -11.81
CA ALA A 239 -10.38 17.63 -12.52
C ALA A 239 -9.08 17.53 -13.35
N ASN A 240 -8.59 18.63 -13.93
CA ASN A 240 -7.35 18.65 -14.71
C ASN A 240 -6.07 18.46 -13.87
N ASN A 241 -6.18 18.28 -12.54
CA ASN A 241 -5.08 17.80 -11.70
C ASN A 241 -4.85 16.29 -11.84
N TYR A 242 -5.75 15.57 -12.50
CA TYR A 242 -5.61 14.14 -12.80
C TYR A 242 -5.27 13.96 -14.29
N GLN A 243 -4.29 13.09 -14.57
CA GLN A 243 -3.71 12.92 -15.92
C GLN A 243 -4.73 12.56 -17.01
N HIS A 244 -5.87 11.98 -16.64
CA HIS A 244 -6.94 11.65 -17.58
C HIS A 244 -7.60 12.88 -18.21
N TYR A 245 -7.65 13.99 -17.48
CA TYR A 245 -8.36 15.19 -17.89
C TYR A 245 -7.40 16.24 -18.45
N THR A 246 -7.45 16.44 -19.76
CA THR A 246 -6.58 17.39 -20.49
C THR A 246 -7.25 18.75 -20.73
N GLN A 247 -8.55 18.85 -20.46
CA GLN A 247 -9.33 20.05 -20.73
C GLN A 247 -8.98 21.16 -19.73
N SER A 248 -8.80 22.39 -20.23
CA SER A 248 -8.63 23.58 -19.38
C SER A 248 -9.93 24.04 -18.68
N SER A 249 -11.05 23.39 -18.98
CA SER A 249 -12.41 23.69 -18.48
C SER A 249 -13.31 22.49 -18.76
N ILE A 250 -14.08 22.09 -17.75
CA ILE A 250 -15.09 21.03 -17.87
C ILE A 250 -16.40 21.59 -17.32
N THR A 251 -17.06 22.42 -18.13
CA THR A 251 -18.41 22.91 -17.84
C THR A 251 -19.38 21.74 -17.96
N ALA A 252 -20.12 21.44 -16.90
CA ALA A 252 -21.03 20.31 -16.79
C ALA A 252 -22.48 20.79 -16.73
N TRP A 253 -23.39 20.15 -17.45
CA TRP A 253 -24.84 20.35 -17.31
C TRP A 253 -25.35 19.84 -15.95
N THR A 254 -26.35 20.50 -15.38
CA THR A 254 -27.17 19.96 -14.28
C THR A 254 -28.61 19.75 -14.73
N LEU A 255 -29.36 18.88 -14.04
CA LEU A 255 -30.78 18.69 -14.29
C LEU A 255 -31.56 20.02 -14.20
N GLN A 256 -32.51 20.21 -15.12
CA GLN A 256 -33.40 21.36 -15.13
C GLN A 256 -34.34 21.35 -13.93
N THR A 257 -34.59 22.52 -13.34
CA THR A 257 -35.74 22.72 -12.45
C THR A 257 -37.03 22.87 -13.26
N SER A 258 -38.19 22.76 -12.62
CA SER A 258 -39.49 22.93 -13.29
C SER A 258 -39.65 24.30 -13.97
N ASP A 259 -38.97 25.35 -13.49
CA ASP A 259 -39.00 26.67 -14.10
C ASP A 259 -38.00 26.81 -15.25
N ASP A 260 -36.87 26.13 -15.17
CA ASP A 260 -35.86 26.10 -16.24
C ASP A 260 -36.39 25.38 -17.49
N VAL A 261 -37.19 24.32 -17.30
CA VAL A 261 -37.89 23.62 -18.40
C VAL A 261 -38.76 24.59 -19.21
N LYS A 262 -39.52 25.46 -18.53
CA LYS A 262 -40.39 26.45 -19.20
C LYS A 262 -39.60 27.49 -19.99
N LYS A 263 -38.36 27.75 -19.58
CA LYS A 263 -37.49 28.80 -20.15
C LYS A 263 -36.49 28.26 -21.18
N GLY A 264 -36.39 26.95 -21.37
CA GLY A 264 -35.38 26.35 -22.27
C GLY A 264 -33.94 26.59 -21.82
N VAL A 265 -33.71 26.71 -20.51
CA VAL A 265 -32.36 26.92 -19.94
C VAL A 265 -32.04 25.86 -18.90
N THR A 266 -30.81 25.84 -18.40
CA THR A 266 -30.45 25.14 -17.17
C THR A 266 -29.22 25.79 -16.51
N SER A 267 -28.77 25.18 -15.43
CA SER A 267 -27.55 25.50 -14.72
C SER A 267 -26.35 24.67 -15.21
N THR A 268 -25.14 25.22 -15.03
CA THR A 268 -23.89 24.50 -15.27
C THR A 268 -22.87 24.78 -14.18
N TYR A 269 -21.94 23.85 -13.95
CA TYR A 269 -20.80 24.03 -13.05
C TYR A 269 -19.51 23.55 -13.71
N ASP A 270 -18.39 24.25 -13.51
CA ASP A 270 -17.11 23.88 -14.10
C ASP A 270 -16.23 23.08 -13.13
N LEU A 271 -15.95 21.81 -13.45
CA LEU A 271 -15.14 20.91 -12.62
C LEU A 271 -13.64 21.26 -12.58
N VAL A 272 -13.21 22.30 -13.29
CA VAL A 272 -11.84 22.81 -13.26
C VAL A 272 -11.79 24.22 -12.67
N ARG A 273 -12.79 25.08 -12.94
CA ARG A 273 -12.73 26.52 -12.66
C ARG A 273 -13.68 27.02 -11.58
N GLU A 274 -14.52 26.18 -10.99
CA GLU A 274 -15.49 26.58 -9.95
C GLU A 274 -16.39 27.74 -10.40
N ASN A 275 -16.86 27.70 -11.65
CA ASN A 275 -17.62 28.79 -12.27
C ASN A 275 -19.10 28.42 -12.46
N PRO A 276 -19.93 28.47 -11.39
CA PRO A 276 -21.35 28.16 -11.51
C PRO A 276 -22.05 29.19 -12.40
N GLN A 277 -22.84 28.70 -13.37
CA GLN A 277 -23.75 29.52 -14.16
C GLN A 277 -25.17 29.05 -13.84
N LEU A 278 -25.94 29.88 -13.15
CA LEU A 278 -27.25 29.52 -12.64
C LEU A 278 -28.37 29.89 -13.64
N ASN A 279 -29.16 28.89 -14.03
CA ASN A 279 -30.48 29.03 -14.67
C ASN A 279 -30.52 29.97 -15.89
N LYS A 280 -29.45 29.96 -16.69
CA LYS A 280 -29.28 30.93 -17.79
C LYS A 280 -28.59 30.37 -19.03
N VAL A 281 -28.21 29.09 -19.02
CA VAL A 281 -27.51 28.48 -20.15
C VAL A 281 -28.54 27.82 -21.05
N ASN A 282 -28.63 28.26 -22.31
CA ASN A 282 -29.54 27.73 -23.32
C ASN A 282 -29.28 26.24 -23.58
N ILE A 283 -30.33 25.41 -23.52
CA ILE A 283 -30.23 23.96 -23.61
C ILE A 283 -29.94 23.42 -25.01
N ASP A 284 -30.23 24.20 -26.05
CA ASP A 284 -30.07 23.78 -27.45
C ASP A 284 -28.62 23.95 -27.97
N ASP A 285 -27.86 24.80 -27.30
CA ASP A 285 -26.47 25.11 -27.65
C ASP A 285 -25.49 24.08 -27.06
N ASN A 286 -24.37 23.85 -27.76
CA ASN A 286 -23.29 22.96 -27.31
C ASN A 286 -22.39 23.62 -26.24
N ASN A 287 -23.01 24.06 -25.14
CA ASN A 287 -22.36 24.88 -24.12
C ASN A 287 -21.58 24.08 -23.06
N ALA A 288 -21.87 22.79 -22.86
CA ALA A 288 -21.28 22.01 -21.77
C ALA A 288 -21.00 20.55 -22.15
N TYR A 289 -20.19 19.85 -21.36
CA TYR A 289 -19.92 18.42 -21.52
C TYR A 289 -21.02 17.57 -20.88
N ALA A 290 -21.16 16.34 -21.37
CA ALA A 290 -21.97 15.32 -20.71
C ALA A 290 -21.19 14.75 -19.51
N VAL A 291 -21.47 15.29 -18.33
CA VAL A 291 -21.00 14.74 -17.05
C VAL A 291 -22.12 13.91 -16.46
N CYS A 292 -21.81 12.68 -16.08
CA CYS A 292 -22.80 11.68 -15.70
C CYS A 292 -22.53 11.12 -14.31
N VAL A 293 -23.58 10.98 -13.51
CA VAL A 293 -23.55 10.43 -12.15
C VAL A 293 -24.20 9.04 -12.15
N LYS A 294 -23.53 8.05 -11.55
CA LYS A 294 -23.96 6.64 -11.44
C LYS A 294 -23.70 6.06 -10.05
#